data_AF-A0A817WHB8-F1
#
_entry.id   AF-A0A817WHB8-F1
#
_cell.length_a   1.000
_cell.length_b   1.000
_cell.length_c   1.000
_cell.angle_alpha   90.00
_cell.angle_beta   90.00
_cell.angle_gamma   90.00
#
_symmetry.space_group_name_H-M   'P 1'
#
loop_
_entity.id
_entity.type
_entity.pdbx_description
1 polymer ?
#
loop_
_entity_poly.entity_id
_entity_poly.type
_entity_poly.pdbx_seq_one_letter_code
_entity_poly.pdbx_strand_id
1 'polypeptide(L)'
;MATFDRYLLSSRKVRLRQMSARRQRTKLSILFIIVLVGLHSIPLIIYYDVSNTGQCEIFPIEYSYYYLYVVQISLHGLIPIIFLSIFGLSTFKQLKLITKHNPSNHLNSDRQLAHMLLLMSIAIILSSIPHCIEQIHEVVFSDNNYEYSSKFFLYHVISSILYYTNPVTSFYVFYISTPNFRIQVRNLFSNNRHNEDMTNKSSNSRSAAQI
;
A
#
# COMPACT_ATOMS: atom_id res chain seq x y z
N MET A 1 -2.47 -8.34 -0.21
CA MET A 1 -1.65 -9.54 0.07
C MET A 1 -1.51 -9.85 1.56
N ALA A 2 -1.11 -8.89 2.41
CA ALA A 2 -0.95 -9.15 3.85
C ALA A 2 -2.25 -9.60 4.55
N THR A 3 -3.41 -9.06 4.15
CA THR A 3 -4.73 -9.47 4.65
C THR A 3 -5.10 -10.89 4.28
N PHE A 4 -4.81 -11.31 3.04
CA PHE A 4 -5.05 -12.68 2.58
C PHE A 4 -4.15 -13.69 3.28
N ASP A 5 -2.86 -13.39 3.41
CA ASP A 5 -1.92 -14.25 4.14
C ASP A 5 -2.37 -14.44 5.59
N ARG A 6 -2.87 -13.37 6.23
CA ARG A 6 -3.38 -13.43 7.60
C ARG A 6 -4.71 -14.15 7.73
N TYR A 7 -5.58 -14.05 6.72
CA TYR A 7 -6.77 -14.90 6.64
C TYR A 7 -6.39 -16.38 6.58
N LEU A 8 -5.39 -16.76 5.76
CA LEU A 8 -4.92 -18.14 5.67
C LEU A 8 -4.29 -18.64 6.98
N LEU A 9 -3.49 -17.80 7.65
CA LEU A 9 -2.86 -18.14 8.94
C LEU A 9 -3.87 -18.28 10.08
N SER A 10 -4.94 -17.48 10.08
CA SER A 10 -6.01 -17.53 11.09
C SER A 10 -7.02 -18.66 10.85
N SER A 11 -7.01 -19.27 9.67
CA SER A 11 -7.93 -20.35 9.33
C SER A 11 -7.72 -21.59 10.19
N ARG A 12 -8.82 -22.16 10.72
CA ARG A 12 -8.81 -23.42 11.49
C ARG A 12 -8.45 -24.64 10.65
N LYS A 13 -8.58 -24.57 9.32
CA LYS A 13 -8.29 -25.70 8.43
C LYS A 13 -6.78 -25.81 8.23
N VAL A 14 -6.18 -26.91 8.70
CA VAL A 14 -4.73 -27.19 8.60
C VAL A 14 -4.22 -27.05 7.16
N ARG A 15 -4.99 -27.51 6.17
CA ARG A 15 -4.66 -27.39 4.74
C ARG A 15 -4.48 -25.93 4.28
N LEU A 16 -5.31 -25.02 4.76
CA LEU A 16 -5.22 -23.58 4.42
C LEU A 16 -4.02 -22.92 5.10
N ARG A 17 -3.73 -23.29 6.35
CA ARG A 17 -2.54 -22.81 7.08
C ARG A 17 -1.24 -23.26 6.41
N GLN A 18 -1.19 -24.50 5.92
CA GLN A 18 -0.04 -25.04 5.18
C GLN A 18 0.18 -24.35 3.83
N MET A 19 -0.87 -23.77 3.21
CA MET A 19 -0.71 -23.00 1.97
C MET A 19 0.05 -21.68 2.20
N SER A 20 -0.15 -21.01 3.33
CA SER A 20 0.56 -19.76 3.69
C SER A 20 1.98 -20.01 4.21
N ALA A 21 2.23 -21.11 4.94
CA ALA A 21 3.50 -21.35 5.61
C ALA A 21 4.71 -21.59 4.67
N ARG A 22 4.51 -21.83 3.37
CA ARG A 22 5.60 -22.13 2.46
C ARG A 22 6.22 -20.84 1.92
N ARG A 23 7.29 -20.36 2.59
CA ARG A 23 8.09 -19.16 2.20
C ARG A 23 8.41 -19.07 0.71
N GLN A 24 8.65 -20.22 0.05
CA GLN A 24 8.86 -20.29 -1.41
C GLN A 24 7.63 -19.86 -2.22
N ARG A 25 6.41 -20.24 -1.81
CA ARG A 25 5.17 -19.84 -2.51
C ARG A 25 4.88 -18.36 -2.33
N THR A 26 5.12 -17.80 -1.15
CA THR A 26 5.00 -16.36 -0.93
C THR A 26 5.97 -15.58 -1.81
N LYS A 27 7.24 -16.02 -1.90
CA LYS A 27 8.23 -15.43 -2.81
C LYS A 27 7.78 -15.50 -4.27
N LEU A 28 7.32 -16.67 -4.72
CA LEU A 28 6.84 -16.86 -6.08
C LEU A 28 5.60 -15.99 -6.38
N SER A 29 4.68 -15.88 -5.44
CA SER A 29 3.50 -15.01 -5.57
C SER A 29 3.88 -13.54 -5.67
N ILE A 30 4.80 -13.06 -4.84
CA ILE A 30 5.32 -11.68 -4.92
C ILE A 30 6.00 -11.45 -6.28
N LEU A 31 6.86 -12.38 -6.72
CA LEU A 31 7.52 -12.28 -8.03
C LEU A 31 6.50 -12.24 -9.17
N PHE A 32 5.49 -13.11 -9.12
CA PHE A 32 4.41 -13.14 -10.08
C PHE A 32 3.65 -11.82 -10.15
N ILE A 33 3.32 -11.21 -9.00
CA ILE A 33 2.67 -9.90 -8.95
C ILE A 33 3.57 -8.82 -9.55
N ILE A 34 4.86 -8.79 -9.22
CA ILE A 34 5.80 -7.81 -9.77
C ILE A 34 5.88 -7.94 -11.29
N VAL A 35 5.98 -9.17 -11.81
CA VAL A 35 6.01 -9.42 -13.25
C VAL A 35 4.69 -9.02 -13.90
N LEU A 36 3.55 -9.37 -13.31
CA LEU A 36 2.23 -9.04 -13.83
C LEU A 36 2.00 -7.52 -13.86
N VAL A 37 2.32 -6.82 -12.77
CA VAL A 37 2.24 -5.36 -12.72
C VAL A 37 3.19 -4.72 -13.72
N GLY A 38 4.44 -5.20 -13.79
CA GLY A 38 5.44 -4.71 -14.74
C GLY A 38 4.99 -4.88 -16.20
N LEU A 39 4.46 -6.05 -16.56
CA LEU A 39 3.91 -6.29 -17.90
C LEU A 39 2.73 -5.37 -18.22
N HIS A 40 1.85 -5.10 -17.24
CA HIS A 40 0.76 -4.14 -17.42
C HIS A 40 1.23 -2.69 -17.53
N SER A 41 2.40 -2.34 -16.98
CA SER A 41 2.96 -1.00 -17.10
C SER A 41 3.66 -0.75 -18.45
N ILE A 42 4.01 -1.79 -19.23
CA ILE A 42 4.70 -1.62 -20.52
C ILE A 42 3.89 -0.76 -21.50
N PRO A 43 2.59 -1.02 -21.76
CA PRO A 43 1.86 -0.23 -22.74
C PRO A 43 1.63 1.19 -22.26
N LEU A 44 1.59 1.44 -20.94
CA LEU A 44 1.58 2.81 -20.42
C LEU A 44 2.84 3.57 -20.87
N ILE A 45 4.03 2.98 -20.78
CA ILE A 45 5.27 3.63 -21.23
C ILE A 45 5.26 3.94 -22.73
N ILE A 46 4.61 3.09 -23.55
CA ILE A 46 4.58 3.24 -25.01
C ILE A 46 3.58 4.32 -25.44
N TYR A 47 2.43 4.38 -24.77
CA TYR A 47 1.30 5.25 -25.16
C TYR A 47 1.24 6.57 -24.39
N TYR A 48 2.13 6.79 -23.43
CA TYR A 48 2.23 8.04 -22.69
C TYR A 48 3.14 9.01 -23.46
N ASP A 49 2.57 10.10 -23.95
CA ASP A 49 3.30 11.10 -24.75
C ASP A 49 2.97 12.52 -24.28
N VAL A 50 3.79 13.48 -24.70
CA VAL A 50 3.59 14.90 -24.40
C VAL A 50 2.80 15.54 -25.54
N SER A 51 1.62 16.05 -25.21
CA SER A 51 0.76 16.77 -26.14
C SER A 51 1.39 18.10 -26.59
N ASN A 52 0.86 18.69 -27.66
CA ASN A 52 1.37 19.95 -28.21
C ASN A 52 1.25 21.13 -27.24
N THR A 53 0.41 21.03 -26.20
CA THR A 53 0.28 22.02 -25.12
C THR A 53 1.26 21.78 -23.97
N GLY A 54 2.10 20.75 -24.05
CA GLY A 54 3.03 20.34 -23.01
C GLY A 54 2.39 19.50 -21.89
N GLN A 55 1.17 18.99 -22.10
CA GLN A 55 0.49 18.14 -21.13
C GLN A 55 0.83 16.67 -21.40
N CYS A 56 0.99 15.87 -20.36
CA CYS A 56 1.26 14.44 -20.53
C CYS A 56 -0.07 13.69 -20.61
N GLU A 57 -0.32 13.04 -21.75
CA GLU A 57 -1.59 12.39 -22.06
C GLU A 57 -1.36 10.99 -22.64
N ILE A 58 -2.36 10.13 -22.53
CA ILE A 58 -2.32 8.77 -23.06
C ILE A 58 -2.94 8.77 -24.46
N PHE A 59 -2.14 8.46 -25.49
CA PHE A 59 -2.58 8.29 -26.87
C PHE A 59 -2.38 6.85 -27.33
N PRO A 60 -3.36 6.22 -28.01
CA PRO A 60 -4.61 6.79 -28.52
C PRO A 60 -5.78 6.74 -27.51
N ILE A 61 -6.87 7.45 -27.79
CA ILE A 61 -7.99 7.66 -26.85
C ILE A 61 -8.67 6.34 -26.43
N GLU A 62 -8.73 5.35 -27.32
CA GLU A 62 -9.30 4.03 -27.03
C GLU A 62 -8.50 3.31 -25.94
N TYR A 63 -7.17 3.47 -25.96
CA TYR A 63 -6.30 2.90 -24.93
C TYR A 63 -6.44 3.67 -23.60
N SER A 64 -6.64 4.99 -23.65
CA SER A 64 -6.95 5.80 -22.47
C SER A 64 -8.21 5.30 -21.75
N TYR A 65 -9.32 5.08 -22.48
CA TYR A 65 -10.55 4.51 -21.89
C TYR A 65 -10.33 3.12 -21.30
N TYR A 66 -9.61 2.24 -22.01
CA TYR A 66 -9.26 0.91 -21.50
C TYR A 66 -8.49 1.00 -20.19
N TYR A 67 -7.48 1.87 -20.13
CA TYR A 67 -6.64 2.07 -18.94
C TYR A 67 -7.47 2.59 -17.76
N LEU A 68 -8.26 3.64 -17.96
CA LEU A 68 -9.10 4.23 -16.91
C LEU A 68 -10.13 3.23 -16.36
N TYR A 69 -10.88 2.54 -17.22
CA TYR A 69 -11.92 1.61 -16.77
C TYR A 69 -11.38 0.32 -16.19
N VAL A 70 -10.50 -0.36 -16.93
CA VAL A 70 -10.06 -1.71 -16.58
C VAL A 70 -8.98 -1.63 -15.51
N VAL A 71 -7.97 -0.80 -15.71
CA VAL A 71 -6.83 -0.76 -14.79
C VAL A 71 -7.17 0.09 -13.57
N GLN A 72 -7.56 1.34 -13.76
CA GLN A 72 -7.70 2.27 -12.64
C GLN A 72 -8.95 1.99 -11.80
N ILE A 73 -10.14 1.97 -12.42
CA ILE A 73 -11.40 1.76 -11.69
C ILE A 73 -11.52 0.30 -11.21
N SER A 74 -11.28 -0.68 -12.08
CA SER A 74 -11.54 -2.08 -11.74
C SER A 74 -10.40 -2.71 -10.93
N LEU A 75 -9.16 -2.71 -11.44
CA LEU A 75 -8.03 -3.38 -10.78
C LEU A 75 -7.50 -2.61 -9.56
N HIS A 76 -7.48 -1.27 -9.60
CA HIS A 76 -6.96 -0.44 -8.48
C HIS A 76 -8.05 0.04 -7.51
N GLY A 77 -9.29 0.18 -7.97
CA GLY A 77 -10.42 0.62 -7.15
C GLY A 77 -11.26 -0.52 -6.59
N LEU A 78 -12.16 -1.06 -7.41
CA LEU A 78 -13.21 -1.97 -6.97
C LEU A 78 -12.68 -3.31 -6.44
N ILE A 79 -11.78 -3.97 -7.16
CA ILE A 79 -11.27 -5.29 -6.75
C ILE A 79 -10.55 -5.22 -5.40
N PRO A 80 -9.62 -4.28 -5.15
CA PRO A 80 -8.97 -4.14 -3.85
C PRO A 80 -9.96 -3.84 -2.73
N ILE A 81 -10.95 -2.97 -2.94
CA ILE A 81 -11.97 -2.65 -1.93
C ILE A 81 -12.79 -3.89 -1.56
N ILE A 82 -13.30 -4.62 -2.57
CA ILE A 82 -14.10 -5.83 -2.36
C ILE A 82 -13.25 -6.89 -1.66
N PHE A 83 -12.03 -7.12 -2.14
CA PHE A 83 -11.11 -8.10 -1.59
C PHE A 83 -10.75 -7.77 -0.13
N LEU A 84 -10.32 -6.54 0.16
CA LEU A 84 -9.99 -6.11 1.52
C LEU A 84 -11.20 -6.17 2.46
N SER A 85 -12.40 -5.84 1.98
CA SER A 85 -13.62 -5.94 2.77
C SER A 85 -13.94 -7.39 3.13
N ILE A 86 -13.94 -8.31 2.16
CA ILE A 86 -14.25 -9.73 2.39
C ILE A 86 -13.21 -10.36 3.33
N PHE A 87 -11.93 -10.22 3.04
CA PHE A 87 -10.87 -10.84 3.83
C PHE A 87 -10.65 -10.15 5.17
N GLY A 88 -10.81 -8.82 5.23
CA GLY A 88 -10.74 -8.05 6.47
C GLY A 88 -11.84 -8.44 7.45
N LEU A 89 -13.10 -8.48 7.00
CA LEU A 89 -14.23 -8.92 7.82
C LEU A 89 -14.11 -10.39 8.23
N SER A 90 -13.66 -11.25 7.32
CA SER A 90 -13.46 -12.67 7.61
C SER A 90 -12.37 -12.90 8.65
N THR A 91 -11.28 -12.13 8.61
CA THR A 91 -10.20 -12.16 9.61
C THR A 91 -10.70 -11.65 10.95
N PHE A 92 -11.48 -10.57 10.96
CA PHE A 92 -12.06 -10.00 12.18
C PHE A 92 -13.01 -10.98 12.88
N LYS A 93 -13.91 -11.63 12.12
CA LYS A 93 -14.82 -12.66 12.66
C LYS A 93 -14.05 -13.82 13.28
N GLN A 94 -13.01 -14.32 12.60
CA GLN A 94 -12.19 -15.42 13.11
C GLN A 94 -11.44 -15.05 14.38
N LEU A 95 -10.85 -13.84 14.44
CA LEU A 95 -10.15 -13.36 15.61
C LEU A 95 -11.07 -13.26 16.84
N LYS A 96 -12.30 -12.75 16.65
CA LYS A 96 -13.31 -12.67 17.72
C LYS A 96 -13.67 -14.06 18.26
N LEU A 97 -13.78 -15.05 17.38
CA LEU A 97 -14.06 -16.44 17.77
C LEU A 97 -12.90 -17.08 18.54
N ILE A 98 -11.65 -16.87 18.11
CA ILE A 98 -10.48 -17.45 18.80
C ILE A 98 -10.30 -16.83 20.19
N THR A 99 -10.46 -15.50 20.28
CA THR A 99 -10.35 -14.75 21.55
C THR A 99 -11.34 -15.25 22.61
N LYS A 100 -12.55 -15.64 22.21
CA LYS A 100 -13.57 -16.17 23.14
C LYS A 100 -13.18 -17.53 23.74
N HIS A 101 -12.42 -18.35 23.02
CA HIS A 101 -12.15 -19.73 23.42
C HIS A 101 -10.81 -19.95 24.11
N ASN A 102 -9.81 -19.08 23.91
CA ASN A 102 -8.50 -19.22 24.56
C ASN A 102 -7.92 -17.83 24.84
N PRO A 103 -7.72 -17.41 26.10
CA PRO A 103 -7.13 -16.11 26.43
C PRO A 103 -5.58 -16.15 26.56
N SER A 104 -4.89 -16.95 25.75
CA SER A 104 -3.43 -17.11 25.88
C SER A 104 -2.64 -15.87 25.43
N ASN A 105 -1.47 -15.64 26.03
CA ASN A 105 -0.62 -14.47 25.74
C ASN A 105 -0.20 -14.34 24.27
N HIS A 106 -0.12 -15.44 23.52
CA HIS A 106 0.22 -15.41 22.08
C HIS A 106 -0.85 -14.69 21.24
N LEU A 107 -2.12 -14.70 21.71
CA LEU A 107 -3.22 -14.05 21.00
C LEU A 107 -3.15 -12.53 21.03
N ASN A 108 -2.47 -11.94 22.02
CA ASN A 108 -2.34 -10.48 22.08
C ASN A 108 -1.50 -9.96 20.89
N SER A 109 -0.46 -10.68 20.48
CA SER A 109 0.36 -10.31 19.31
C SER A 109 -0.41 -10.49 18.00
N ASP A 110 -1.12 -11.61 17.85
CA ASP A 110 -1.94 -11.86 16.66
C ASP A 110 -3.10 -10.87 16.53
N ARG A 111 -3.71 -10.49 17.67
CA ARG A 111 -4.77 -9.48 17.74
C ARG A 111 -4.26 -8.10 17.34
N GLN A 112 -3.10 -7.71 17.84
CA GLN A 112 -2.47 -6.44 17.49
C GLN A 112 -2.20 -6.35 15.99
N LEU A 113 -1.67 -7.41 15.40
CA LEU A 113 -1.38 -7.44 13.97
C LEU A 113 -2.66 -7.45 13.11
N ALA A 114 -3.69 -8.18 13.51
CA ALA A 114 -4.97 -8.17 12.83
C ALA A 114 -5.65 -6.80 12.89
N HIS A 115 -5.58 -6.11 14.05
CA HIS A 115 -6.09 -4.75 14.20
C HIS A 115 -5.36 -3.76 13.30
N MET A 116 -4.03 -3.86 13.24
CA MET A 116 -3.19 -3.06 12.34
C MET A 116 -3.60 -3.23 10.87
N LEU A 117 -3.82 -4.48 10.42
CA LEU A 117 -4.24 -4.73 9.03
C LEU A 117 -5.65 -4.23 8.74
N LEU A 118 -6.55 -4.29 9.72
CA LEU A 118 -7.89 -3.73 9.59
C LEU A 118 -7.84 -2.21 9.44
N LEU A 119 -7.03 -1.51 10.26
CA LEU A 119 -6.84 -0.07 10.14
C LEU A 119 -6.24 0.32 8.77
N MET A 120 -5.23 -0.43 8.29
CA MET A 120 -4.69 -0.21 6.95
C MET A 120 -5.75 -0.41 5.86
N SER A 121 -6.57 -1.45 5.98
CA SER A 121 -7.63 -1.73 5.02
C SER A 121 -8.67 -0.61 4.98
N ILE A 122 -9.09 -0.11 6.14
CA ILE A 122 -10.00 1.03 6.24
C ILE A 122 -9.37 2.29 5.63
N ALA A 123 -8.11 2.59 5.95
CA ALA A 123 -7.41 3.75 5.41
C ALA A 123 -7.33 3.69 3.88
N ILE A 124 -6.96 2.54 3.31
CA ILE A 124 -6.89 2.32 1.86
C ILE A 124 -8.28 2.49 1.22
N ILE A 125 -9.33 1.93 1.82
CA ILE A 125 -10.69 2.05 1.27
C ILE A 125 -11.12 3.52 1.28
N LEU A 126 -10.97 4.22 2.41
CA LEU A 126 -11.38 5.62 2.55
C LEU A 126 -10.65 6.57 1.60
N SER A 127 -9.38 6.33 1.29
CA SER A 127 -8.63 7.13 0.33
C SER A 127 -8.87 6.72 -1.13
N SER A 128 -9.16 5.45 -1.39
CA SER A 128 -9.47 4.96 -2.74
C SER A 128 -10.83 5.42 -3.26
N ILE A 129 -11.82 5.62 -2.38
CA ILE A 129 -13.19 6.00 -2.78
C ILE A 129 -13.23 7.37 -3.48
N PRO A 130 -12.66 8.47 -2.92
CA PRO A 130 -12.63 9.77 -3.59
C PRO A 130 -11.97 9.69 -4.97
N HIS A 131 -10.86 8.96 -5.07
CA HIS A 131 -10.15 8.79 -6.32
C HIS A 131 -10.95 7.98 -7.35
N CYS A 132 -11.66 6.93 -6.93
CA CYS A 132 -12.53 6.20 -7.85
C CYS A 132 -13.70 7.06 -8.35
N ILE A 133 -14.30 7.87 -7.47
CA ILE A 133 -15.41 8.76 -7.84
C ILE A 133 -14.94 9.81 -8.85
N GLU A 134 -13.79 10.41 -8.59
CA GLU A 134 -13.14 11.37 -9.49
C GLU A 134 -12.91 10.78 -10.88
N GLN A 135 -12.33 9.58 -10.94
CA GLN A 135 -12.01 8.88 -12.20
C GLN A 135 -13.28 8.47 -12.97
N ILE A 136 -14.33 8.02 -12.26
CA ILE A 136 -15.63 7.77 -12.89
C ILE A 136 -16.22 9.06 -13.46
N HIS A 137 -16.11 10.18 -12.72
CA HIS A 137 -16.61 11.47 -13.17
C HIS A 137 -15.85 11.95 -14.41
N GLU A 138 -14.52 11.86 -14.41
CA GLU A 138 -13.69 12.21 -15.56
C GLU A 138 -14.14 11.47 -16.82
N VAL A 139 -14.34 10.15 -16.71
CA VAL A 139 -14.74 9.32 -17.86
C VAL A 139 -16.17 9.59 -18.32
N VAL A 140 -17.14 9.71 -17.38
CA VAL A 140 -18.56 9.93 -17.73
C VAL A 140 -18.80 11.31 -18.33
N PHE A 141 -18.02 12.31 -17.92
CA PHE A 141 -18.21 13.69 -18.36
C PHE A 141 -17.16 14.19 -19.37
N SER A 142 -16.23 13.33 -19.83
CA SER A 142 -15.17 13.71 -20.77
C SER A 142 -15.69 14.23 -22.13
N ASP A 143 -16.86 13.78 -22.58
CA ASP A 143 -17.41 14.12 -23.91
C ASP A 143 -18.22 15.42 -23.93
N ASN A 144 -18.76 15.81 -22.77
CA ASN A 144 -19.47 17.06 -22.65
C ASN A 144 -18.41 18.12 -22.36
N ASN A 145 -18.12 19.04 -23.29
CA ASN A 145 -17.19 20.19 -23.18
C ASN A 145 -17.44 21.08 -21.94
N TYR A 146 -17.40 20.50 -20.75
CA TYR A 146 -17.53 21.13 -19.47
C TYR A 146 -16.19 21.79 -19.22
N GLU A 147 -16.19 23.12 -19.22
CA GLU A 147 -15.05 23.86 -18.70
C GLU A 147 -14.73 23.32 -17.31
N TYR A 148 -13.49 22.84 -17.14
CA TYR A 148 -13.00 22.35 -15.86
C TYR A 148 -13.15 23.45 -14.82
N SER A 149 -14.19 23.34 -14.00
CA SER A 149 -14.40 24.28 -12.91
C SER A 149 -13.22 24.19 -11.95
N SER A 150 -12.75 25.33 -11.44
CA SER A 150 -11.70 25.41 -10.41
C SER A 150 -12.00 24.51 -9.19
N LYS A 151 -13.27 24.25 -8.91
CA LYS A 151 -13.72 23.32 -7.87
C LYS A 151 -13.35 21.86 -8.16
N PHE A 152 -13.48 21.43 -9.42
CA PHE A 152 -13.13 20.08 -9.84
C PHE A 152 -11.62 19.85 -9.75
N PHE A 153 -10.82 20.84 -10.17
CA PHE A 153 -9.37 20.78 -10.02
C PHE A 153 -8.94 20.63 -8.54
N LEU A 154 -9.54 21.41 -7.64
CA LEU A 154 -9.26 21.28 -6.20
C LEU A 154 -9.66 19.89 -5.67
N TYR A 155 -10.79 19.34 -6.11
CA TYR A 155 -11.21 17.99 -5.75
C TYR A 155 -10.21 16.93 -6.23
N HIS A 156 -9.77 17.02 -7.50
CA HIS A 156 -8.74 16.16 -8.09
C HIS A 156 -7.45 16.18 -7.26
N VAL A 157 -6.97 17.36 -6.86
CA VAL A 157 -5.75 17.50 -6.06
C VAL A 157 -5.91 16.83 -4.68
N ILE A 158 -7.01 17.08 -3.98
CA ILE A 158 -7.26 16.49 -2.66
C ILE A 158 -7.37 14.96 -2.76
N SER A 159 -8.15 14.49 -3.73
CA SER A 159 -8.36 13.07 -4.01
C SER A 159 -7.04 12.36 -4.31
N SER A 160 -6.21 12.95 -5.18
CA SER A 160 -4.88 12.44 -5.52
C SER A 160 -3.96 12.39 -4.30
N ILE A 161 -3.91 13.45 -3.48
CA ILE A 161 -3.12 13.45 -2.25
C ILE A 161 -3.58 12.34 -1.30
N LEU A 162 -4.87 12.17 -1.09
CA LEU A 162 -5.41 11.09 -0.25
C LEU A 162 -5.00 9.71 -0.78
N TYR A 163 -5.08 9.50 -2.09
CA TYR A 163 -4.70 8.23 -2.71
C TYR A 163 -3.20 7.95 -2.59
N TYR A 164 -2.35 8.91 -2.96
CA TYR A 164 -0.89 8.73 -2.96
C TYR A 164 -0.25 8.75 -1.57
N THR A 165 -0.96 9.25 -0.54
CA THR A 165 -0.51 9.16 0.85
C THR A 165 -0.72 7.76 1.46
N ASN A 166 -1.40 6.83 0.79
CA ASN A 166 -1.64 5.48 1.28
C ASN A 166 -0.40 4.69 1.72
N PRO A 167 0.71 4.66 0.95
CA PRO A 167 1.93 3.97 1.37
C PRO A 167 2.53 4.59 2.63
N VAL A 168 2.48 5.92 2.74
CA VAL A 168 2.97 6.69 3.89
C VAL A 168 2.11 6.38 5.12
N THR A 169 0.80 6.44 4.99
CA THR A 169 -0.16 6.08 6.04
C THR A 169 0.08 4.65 6.52
N SER A 170 0.32 3.71 5.61
CA SER A 170 0.62 2.31 5.96
C SER A 170 1.87 2.21 6.84
N PHE A 171 2.95 2.93 6.51
CA PHE A 171 4.15 3.00 7.34
C PHE A 171 3.84 3.50 8.76
N TYR A 172 3.08 4.60 8.89
CA TYR A 172 2.72 5.14 10.20
C TYR A 172 1.82 4.18 11.00
N VAL A 173 0.87 3.51 10.34
CA VAL A 173 0.04 2.49 11.01
C VAL A 173 0.91 1.34 11.51
N PHE A 174 1.89 0.87 10.73
CA PHE A 174 2.86 -0.15 11.19
C PHE A 174 3.67 0.34 12.40
N TYR A 175 4.16 1.58 12.33
CA TYR A 175 4.98 2.18 13.38
C TYR A 175 4.23 2.34 14.70
N ILE A 176 3.00 2.87 14.66
CA ILE A 176 2.17 3.05 15.85
C ILE A 176 1.69 1.70 16.39
N SER A 177 1.34 0.76 15.50
CA SER A 177 0.72 -0.50 15.91
C SER A 177 1.71 -1.55 16.40
N THR A 178 3.00 -1.51 16.04
CA THR A 178 3.95 -2.61 16.35
C THR A 178 5.12 -2.14 17.22
N PRO A 179 5.20 -2.53 18.52
CA PRO A 179 6.28 -2.09 19.41
C PRO A 179 7.65 -2.58 18.97
N ASN A 180 7.76 -3.81 18.46
CA ASN A 180 9.01 -4.37 17.96
C ASN A 180 9.57 -3.56 16.78
N PHE A 181 8.69 -3.07 15.90
CA PHE A 181 9.09 -2.23 14.79
C PHE A 181 9.64 -0.88 15.27
N ARG A 182 9.01 -0.27 16.29
CA ARG A 182 9.53 0.97 16.90
C ARG A 182 10.93 0.80 17.47
N ILE A 183 11.19 -0.32 18.14
CA ILE A 183 12.53 -0.62 18.69
C ILE A 183 13.54 -0.74 17.56
N GLN A 184 13.22 -1.45 16.48
CA GLN A 184 14.10 -1.59 15.32
C GLN A 184 14.39 -0.24 14.64
N VAL A 185 13.36 0.59 14.42
CA VAL A 185 13.52 1.92 13.84
C VAL A 185 14.41 2.79 14.74
N ARG A 186 14.17 2.79 16.06
CA ARG A 186 15.00 3.52 17.03
C ARG A 186 16.45 3.04 17.00
N ASN A 187 16.69 1.74 16.92
CA ASN A 187 18.03 1.17 16.84
C ASN A 187 18.75 1.61 15.55
N LEU A 188 18.04 1.68 14.43
CA LEU A 188 18.60 2.14 13.15
C LEU A 188 19.10 3.60 13.24
N PHE A 189 18.34 4.47 13.90
CA PHE A 189 18.77 5.87 14.12
C PHE A 189 19.83 6.01 15.23
N SER A 190 19.82 5.15 16.25
CA SER A 190 20.79 5.20 17.34
C SER A 190 22.17 4.64 16.95
N ASN A 191 22.23 3.60 16.12
CA ASN A 191 23.51 3.02 15.68
C ASN A 191 24.27 3.96 14.74
N ASN A 192 23.55 4.75 13.93
CA ASN A 192 24.18 5.74 13.07
C ASN A 192 24.87 6.84 13.87
N ARG A 193 24.28 7.28 14.99
CA ARG A 193 24.90 8.27 15.89
C ARG A 193 26.20 7.75 16.53
N HIS A 194 26.24 6.47 16.91
CA HIS A 194 27.44 5.92 17.52
C HIS A 194 28.60 5.75 16.53
N ASN A 195 28.29 5.43 15.27
CA ASN A 195 29.29 5.36 14.21
C ASN A 195 29.85 6.76 13.86
N GLU A 196 29.00 7.78 13.78
CA GLU A 196 29.42 9.17 13.53
C GLU A 196 30.43 9.67 14.59
N ASP A 197 30.18 9.40 15.87
CA ASP A 197 31.08 9.76 16.97
C ASP A 197 32.46 9.10 16.90
N MET A 198 32.54 7.85 16.42
CA MET A 198 33.81 7.15 16.25
C MET A 198 34.63 7.70 15.07
N THR A 199 33.97 8.01 13.94
CA THR A 199 34.63 8.67 12.80
C THR A 199 35.19 10.05 13.18
N ASN A 200 34.43 10.86 13.91
CA ASN A 200 34.89 12.19 14.34
C ASN A 200 36.10 12.11 15.27
N LYS A 201 36.14 11.16 16.22
CA LYS A 201 37.33 10.94 17.08
C LYS A 201 38.57 10.49 16.28
N SER A 202 38.38 9.68 15.24
CA SER A 202 39.50 9.24 14.38
C SER A 202 40.07 10.37 13.51
N SER A 203 39.26 11.36 13.13
CA SER A 203 39.71 12.51 12.35
C SER A 203 40.48 13.53 13.19
N ASN A 204 40.01 13.83 14.41
CA ASN A 204 40.71 14.76 15.31
C ASN A 204 42.06 14.23 15.81
N SER A 205 42.19 12.91 16.00
CA SER A 205 43.47 12.29 16.39
C SER A 205 44.53 12.34 15.27
N ARG A 206 44.13 12.36 13.99
CA ARG A 206 45.07 12.55 12.88
C ARG A 206 45.50 14.00 12.70
N SER A 207 44.60 14.96 12.92
CA SER A 207 44.93 16.38 12.83
C SER A 207 45.88 16.85 13.95
N ALA A 208 45.78 16.24 15.14
CA ALA A 208 46.68 16.55 16.26
C ALA A 208 48.10 15.96 16.09
N ALA A 209 48.31 15.00 15.20
CA ALA A 209 49.61 14.37 14.96
C ALA A 209 50.46 15.08 13.88
N GLN A 210 49.96 16.18 13.30
CA GLN A 210 50.64 16.95 12.24
C GLN A 210 51.15 18.33 12.69
N ILE A 211 51.16 18.60 14.00
CA ILE A 211 51.74 19.82 14.62
C ILE A 211 52.93 19.37 15.47
#